data_AF-A0A450Y020-F1
#
_entry.id   AF-A0A450Y020-F1
#
_cell.length_a   1.000
_cell.length_b   1.000
_cell.length_c   1.000
_cell.angle_alpha   90.00
_cell.angle_beta   90.00
_cell.angle_gamma   90.00
#
_symmetry.space_group_name_H-M   'P 1'
#
loop_
_entity.id
_entity.type
_entity.pdbx_description
1 polymer ?
#
loop_
_entity_poly.entity_id
_entity_poly.type
_entity_poly.pdbx_seq_one_letter_code
_entity_poly.pdbx_strand_id
1 'polypeptide(L)'
;MNDFDHIPKILNEPIFQKAFRIAELANLSPAQHMDYERNLLDYWTTKAAFDTARDEGREEGLKEGREEGIKQGEEKGRKEGKKEVAAILRQKGLSRKEILEITGLTADEI
;
A
#
# COMPACT_ATOMS: atom_id res chain seq x y z
N MET A 1 7.27 -43.58 -24.10
CA MET A 1 6.51 -43.00 -22.98
C MET A 1 7.16 -43.54 -21.72
N ASN A 2 7.96 -42.73 -21.04
CA ASN A 2 8.60 -43.13 -19.79
C ASN A 2 7.63 -42.74 -18.68
N ASP A 3 6.98 -43.74 -18.12
CA ASP A 3 5.96 -43.62 -17.09
C ASP A 3 6.63 -43.30 -15.74
N PHE A 4 6.69 -42.02 -15.40
CA PHE A 4 6.98 -41.54 -14.04
C PHE A 4 5.69 -41.24 -13.26
N ASP A 5 4.50 -41.52 -13.82
CA ASP A 5 3.23 -41.18 -13.18
C ASP A 5 2.94 -42.06 -11.96
N HIS A 6 3.71 -43.15 -11.76
CA HIS A 6 3.60 -44.03 -10.61
C HIS A 6 4.88 -44.03 -9.76
N ILE A 7 5.03 -43.01 -8.90
CA ILE A 7 6.03 -43.03 -7.83
C ILE A 7 5.58 -44.06 -6.78
N PRO A 8 6.34 -45.15 -6.55
CA PRO A 8 6.02 -46.12 -5.50
C PRO A 8 5.96 -45.42 -4.15
N LYS A 9 5.00 -45.77 -3.27
CA LYS A 9 4.81 -45.13 -1.96
C LYS A 9 6.08 -45.07 -1.09
N ILE A 10 7.00 -46.03 -1.28
CA ILE A 10 8.30 -46.12 -0.61
C ILE A 10 9.25 -44.97 -0.99
N LEU A 11 9.07 -44.36 -2.15
CA LEU A 11 9.91 -43.30 -2.69
C LEU A 11 9.25 -41.91 -2.60
N ASN A 12 8.20 -41.77 -1.77
CA ASN A 12 7.49 -40.51 -1.55
C ASN A 12 8.11 -39.64 -0.43
N GLU A 13 9.42 -39.81 -0.15
CA GLU A 13 10.11 -38.94 0.80
C GLU A 13 10.60 -37.65 0.12
N PRO A 14 10.71 -36.52 0.85
CA PRO A 14 11.10 -35.22 0.29
C PRO A 14 12.41 -35.24 -0.52
N ILE A 15 13.38 -36.07 -0.09
CA ILE A 15 14.67 -36.22 -0.77
C ILE A 15 14.54 -36.87 -2.15
N PHE A 16 13.71 -37.90 -2.27
CA PHE A 16 13.45 -38.58 -3.54
C PHE A 16 12.60 -37.71 -4.46
N GLN A 17 11.61 -36.99 -3.94
CA GLN A 17 10.86 -36.01 -4.74
C GLN A 17 11.74 -34.89 -5.29
N LYS A 18 12.76 -34.45 -4.53
CA LYS A 18 13.74 -33.48 -5.04
C LYS A 18 14.60 -34.10 -6.15
N ALA A 19 15.07 -35.34 -5.97
CA ALA A 19 15.86 -36.05 -6.97
C ALA A 19 15.08 -36.31 -8.28
N PHE A 20 13.81 -36.73 -8.19
CA PHE A 20 12.95 -36.93 -9.35
C PHE A 20 12.69 -35.64 -10.12
N ARG A 21 12.39 -34.53 -9.42
CA ARG A 21 12.24 -33.22 -10.08
C ARG A 21 13.51 -32.78 -10.81
N ILE A 22 14.68 -33.02 -10.24
CA ILE A 22 15.96 -32.71 -10.89
C ILE A 22 16.15 -33.58 -12.15
N ALA A 23 15.83 -34.87 -12.07
CA ALA A 23 15.95 -35.78 -13.20
C ALA A 23 14.95 -35.45 -14.33
N GLU A 24 13.71 -35.08 -13.99
CA GLU A 24 12.69 -34.63 -14.96
C GLU A 24 13.13 -33.35 -15.67
N LEU A 25 13.65 -32.37 -14.92
CA LEU A 25 14.21 -31.13 -15.48
C LEU A 25 15.42 -31.41 -16.40
N ALA A 26 16.31 -32.33 -16.00
CA ALA A 26 17.47 -32.72 -16.81
C ALA A 26 17.09 -33.49 -18.08
N ASN A 27 15.91 -34.12 -18.11
CA ASN A 27 15.42 -34.89 -19.25
C ASN A 27 14.47 -34.09 -20.16
N LEU A 28 14.29 -32.78 -19.92
CA LEU A 28 13.49 -31.94 -20.81
C LEU A 28 14.14 -31.84 -22.19
N SER A 29 13.33 -32.00 -23.24
CA SER A 29 13.76 -31.63 -24.59
C SER A 29 13.98 -30.12 -24.71
N PRO A 30 14.76 -29.64 -25.70
CA PRO A 30 14.96 -28.20 -25.89
C PRO A 30 13.65 -27.39 -25.97
N ALA A 31 12.61 -27.92 -26.61
CA ALA A 31 11.30 -27.27 -26.69
C ALA A 31 10.61 -27.18 -25.31
N GLN A 32 10.63 -28.26 -24.53
CA GLN A 32 10.04 -28.27 -23.19
C GLN A 32 10.82 -27.37 -22.21
N HIS A 33 12.14 -27.29 -22.36
CA HIS A 33 12.97 -26.36 -21.60
C HIS A 33 12.62 -24.91 -21.91
N MET A 34 12.46 -24.56 -23.19
CA MET A 34 12.04 -23.22 -23.61
C MET A 34 10.65 -22.84 -23.07
N ASP A 35 9.70 -23.77 -23.08
CA ASP A 35 8.37 -23.52 -22.52
C ASP A 35 8.41 -23.37 -20.99
N TYR A 36 9.26 -24.16 -20.31
CA TYR A 36 9.50 -24.00 -18.87
C TYR A 36 10.09 -22.61 -18.53
N GLU A 37 11.12 -22.17 -19.26
CA GLU A 37 11.71 -20.84 -19.09
C GLU A 37 10.71 -19.72 -19.37
N ARG A 38 9.89 -19.84 -20.41
CA ARG A 38 8.84 -18.87 -20.73
C ARG A 38 7.84 -18.75 -19.59
N ASN A 39 7.32 -19.86 -19.09
CA ASN A 39 6.36 -19.86 -17.98
C ASN A 39 6.98 -19.26 -16.71
N LEU A 40 8.26 -19.55 -16.45
CA LEU A 40 8.98 -18.98 -15.32
C LEU A 40 9.11 -17.45 -15.47
N LEU A 41 9.49 -16.98 -16.66
CA LEU A 41 9.60 -15.56 -16.97
C LEU A 41 8.26 -14.83 -16.83
N ASP A 42 7.17 -15.43 -17.33
CA ASP A 42 5.82 -14.86 -17.22
C ASP A 42 5.37 -14.72 -15.76
N TYR A 43 5.65 -15.74 -14.94
CA TYR A 43 5.40 -15.70 -13.50
C TYR A 43 6.17 -14.56 -12.83
N TRP A 44 7.48 -14.47 -13.06
CA TRP A 44 8.31 -13.43 -12.46
C TRP A 44 7.94 -12.02 -12.91
N THR A 45 7.61 -11.85 -14.19
CA THR A 45 7.19 -10.56 -14.75
C THR A 45 5.88 -10.11 -14.11
N THR A 46 4.91 -11.02 -14.02
CA THR A 46 3.62 -10.75 -13.37
C THR A 46 3.81 -10.42 -11.90
N LYS A 47 4.61 -11.22 -11.18
CA LYS A 47 4.91 -10.98 -9.77
C LYS A 47 5.57 -9.62 -9.55
N ALA A 48 6.57 -9.27 -10.37
CA ALA A 48 7.25 -7.98 -10.29
C ALA A 48 6.29 -6.82 -10.54
N ALA A 49 5.39 -6.93 -11.53
CA ALA A 49 4.38 -5.91 -11.79
C ALA A 49 3.44 -5.70 -10.59
N PHE A 50 2.97 -6.78 -9.96
CA PHE A 50 2.13 -6.69 -8.76
C PHE A 50 2.87 -6.13 -7.55
N ASP A 51 4.12 -6.56 -7.32
CA ASP A 51 4.95 -6.07 -6.21
C ASP A 51 5.20 -4.57 -6.36
N THR A 52 5.60 -4.11 -7.56
CA THR A 52 5.79 -2.69 -7.87
C THR A 52 4.50 -1.90 -7.67
N ALA A 53 3.37 -2.36 -8.24
CA ALA A 53 2.09 -1.65 -8.11
C ALA A 53 1.63 -1.55 -6.65
N ARG A 54 1.91 -2.57 -5.83
CA ARG A 54 1.60 -2.56 -4.40
C ARG A 54 2.47 -1.58 -3.64
N ASP A 55 3.76 -1.54 -3.95
CA ASP A 55 4.70 -0.64 -3.28
C ASP A 55 4.44 0.83 -3.64
N GLU A 56 4.22 1.12 -4.93
CA GLU A 56 3.81 2.44 -5.41
C GLU A 56 2.50 2.89 -4.77
N GLY A 57 1.46 2.05 -4.81
CA GLY A 57 0.16 2.38 -4.20
C GLY A 57 0.25 2.61 -2.69
N ARG A 58 1.16 1.91 -1.98
CA ARG A 58 1.41 2.16 -0.55
C ARG A 58 2.13 3.48 -0.33
N GLU A 59 3.13 3.81 -1.15
CA GLU A 59 3.86 5.07 -1.04
C GLU A 59 2.97 6.28 -1.34
N GLU A 60 2.21 6.22 -2.43
CA GLU A 60 1.24 7.25 -2.81
C GLU A 60 0.19 7.45 -1.72
N GLY A 61 -0.43 6.37 -1.24
CA GLY A 61 -1.43 6.45 -0.18
C GLY A 61 -0.89 7.03 1.13
N LEU A 62 0.36 6.75 1.49
CA LEU A 62 1.01 7.35 2.66
C LEU A 62 1.29 8.84 2.45
N LYS A 63 1.71 9.23 1.25
CA LYS A 63 1.99 10.63 0.91
C LYS A 63 0.72 11.46 0.91
N GLU A 64 -0.31 11.00 0.20
CA GLU A 64 -1.61 11.66 0.14
C GLU A 64 -2.25 11.76 1.52
N GLY A 65 -2.30 10.65 2.27
CA GLY A 65 -2.88 10.65 3.62
C GLY A 65 -2.14 11.58 4.59
N ARG A 66 -0.81 11.72 4.45
CA ARG A 66 -0.04 12.68 5.24
C ARG A 66 -0.35 14.12 4.86
N GLU A 67 -0.41 14.42 3.57
CA GLU A 67 -0.70 15.78 3.07
C GLU A 67 -2.11 16.23 3.46
N GLU A 68 -3.11 15.37 3.26
CA GLU A 68 -4.48 15.62 3.68
C GLU A 68 -4.58 15.82 5.21
N GLY A 69 -3.91 14.95 5.98
CA GLY A 69 -3.88 15.04 7.43
C GLY A 69 -3.28 16.36 7.93
N ILE A 70 -2.18 16.82 7.33
CA ILE A 70 -1.56 18.11 7.66
C ILE A 70 -2.52 19.25 7.33
N LYS A 71 -3.09 19.27 6.13
CA LYS A 71 -4.00 20.33 5.69
C LYS A 71 -5.25 20.43 6.58
N GLN A 72 -5.87 19.30 6.90
CA GLN A 72 -7.02 19.26 7.81
C GLN A 72 -6.64 19.71 9.22
N GLY A 73 -5.46 19.29 9.71
CA GLY A 73 -4.93 19.71 11.00
C GLY A 73 -4.68 21.21 11.09
N GLU A 74 -4.05 21.80 10.08
CA GLU A 74 -3.80 23.24 9.99
C GLU A 74 -5.11 24.05 9.92
N GLU A 75 -6.08 23.61 9.11
CA GLU A 75 -7.37 24.30 9.00
C GLU A 75 -8.14 24.26 10.33
N LYS A 76 -8.21 23.08 10.95
CA LYS A 76 -8.87 22.90 12.25
C LYS A 76 -8.17 23.72 13.33
N GLY A 77 -6.84 23.64 13.44
CA GLY A 77 -6.06 24.38 14.42
C GLY A 77 -6.19 25.89 14.25
N ARG A 78 -6.18 26.39 13.01
CA ARG A 78 -6.42 27.82 12.72
C ARG A 78 -7.82 28.25 13.16
N LYS A 79 -8.85 27.42 12.91
CA LYS A 79 -10.23 27.72 13.32
C LYS A 79 -10.39 27.71 14.84
N GLU A 80 -9.82 26.72 15.51
CA GLU A 80 -9.83 26.62 16.98
C GLU A 80 -9.09 27.80 17.61
N GLY A 81 -7.88 28.14 17.13
CA GLY A 81 -7.14 29.30 17.61
C GLY A 81 -7.89 30.63 17.42
N LYS A 82 -8.59 30.82 16.29
CA LYS A 82 -9.46 31.99 16.10
C LYS A 82 -10.58 32.05 17.14
N LYS A 83 -11.20 30.91 17.48
CA LYS A 83 -12.26 30.84 18.50
C LYS A 83 -11.73 31.11 19.90
N GLU A 84 -10.54 30.62 20.23
CA GLU A 84 -9.88 30.92 21.50
C GLU A 84 -9.60 32.42 21.64
N VAL A 85 -9.05 33.04 20.59
CA VAL A 85 -8.85 34.50 20.55
C VAL A 85 -10.19 35.23 20.70
N ALA A 86 -11.24 34.80 20.00
CA ALA A 86 -12.58 35.39 20.13
C ALA A 86 -13.11 35.33 21.57
N ALA A 87 -12.91 34.21 22.26
CA ALA A 87 -13.32 34.04 23.66
C ALA A 87 -12.56 35.01 24.59
N ILE A 88 -11.25 35.16 24.40
CA ILE A 88 -10.42 36.12 25.16
C ILE A 88 -10.87 37.55 24.92
N LEU A 89 -11.12 37.94 23.66
CA LEU A 89 -11.59 39.29 23.32
C LEU A 89 -12.95 39.59 23.93
N ARG A 90 -13.86 38.60 23.94
CA ARG A 90 -15.16 38.71 24.59
C ARG A 90 -15.04 38.92 26.10
N GLN A 91 -14.13 38.20 26.76
CA GLN A 91 -13.85 38.39 28.18
C GLN A 91 -13.28 39.78 28.48
N LYS A 92 -12.52 40.36 27.54
CA LYS A 92 -12.00 41.74 27.63
C LYS A 92 -13.05 42.82 27.34
N GLY A 93 -14.30 42.44 27.05
CA GLY A 93 -15.42 43.37 26.90
C GLY A 93 -15.59 43.94 25.49
N LEU A 94 -14.91 43.38 24.47
CA LEU A 94 -15.13 43.80 23.09
C LEU A 94 -16.52 43.38 22.60
N SER A 95 -17.11 44.22 21.75
CA SER A 95 -18.40 43.95 21.14
C SER A 95 -18.31 42.81 20.11
N ARG A 96 -19.44 42.12 19.88
CA ARG A 96 -19.51 41.04 18.89
C ARG A 96 -19.03 41.50 17.50
N LYS A 97 -19.34 42.73 17.10
CA LYS A 97 -18.93 43.28 15.80
C LYS A 97 -17.40 43.41 15.70
N GLU A 98 -16.75 43.93 16.72
CA GLU A 98 -15.28 44.07 16.76
C GLU A 98 -14.59 42.71 16.74
N ILE A 99 -15.14 41.71 17.45
CA ILE A 99 -14.55 40.36 17.49
C ILE A 99 -14.62 39.69 16.11
N LEU A 100 -15.76 39.81 15.41
CA LEU A 100 -15.91 39.26 14.05
C LEU A 100 -14.91 39.91 13.08
N GLU A 101 -14.71 41.23 13.19
CA GLU A 101 -13.74 41.97 12.38
C GLU A 101 -12.28 41.55 12.66
N ILE A 102 -11.90 41.41 13.94
CA ILE A 102 -10.53 41.05 14.34
C ILE A 102 -10.19 39.59 14.00
N THR A 103 -11.11 38.67 14.26
CA THR A 103 -10.86 37.21 14.11
C THR A 103 -11.17 36.72 12.69
N GLY A 104 -11.94 37.49 11.92
CA GLY A 104 -12.46 37.08 10.62
C GLY A 104 -13.32 35.81 10.71
N LEU A 105 -13.98 35.59 11.84
CA LEU A 105 -14.99 34.55 12.03
C LEU A 105 -16.35 35.07 11.56
N THR A 106 -17.25 34.16 11.20
CA THR A 106 -18.64 34.51 10.91
C THR A 106 -19.49 34.54 12.19
N ALA A 107 -20.68 35.14 12.11
CA ALA A 107 -21.58 35.22 13.26
C ALA A 107 -21.99 33.83 13.78
N ASP A 108 -22.00 32.81 12.93
CA ASP A 108 -22.33 31.42 13.28
C ASP A 108 -21.16 30.67 13.94
N GLU A 109 -19.95 31.21 13.85
CA GLU A 109 -18.74 30.61 14.41
C GLU A 109 -18.42 31.08 15.84
N ILE A 110 -19.14 32.09 16.35
CA ILE A 110 -18.99 32.72 17.69
C ILE A 110 -20.27 32.59 18.52
#